data_AF-A0A931ZVZ9-F1
#
_entry.id   AF-A0A931ZVZ9-F1
#
_cell.length_a   1.000
_cell.length_b   1.000
_cell.length_c   1.000
_cell.angle_alpha   90.00
_cell.angle_beta   90.00
_cell.angle_gamma   90.00
#
_symmetry.space_group_name_H-M   'P 1'
#
loop_
_entity.id
_entity.type
_entity.pdbx_description
1 polymer ?
#
loop_
_entity_poly.entity_id
_entity_poly.type
_entity_poly.pdbx_seq_one_letter_code
_entity_poly.pdbx_strand_id
1 'polypeptide(L)'
;AMFAEAARLAGPPGEVAETDGGWLLRGGDGRQGGWAGALQAEGPKWSAPVYGFELEVRVAERPAVRFVGLPTTPSLERDLALVLPDGLSAREVEAVLREAGAPLLERAWPFDQFRHPELAGRSVAWRLVFRAADRTLRDDEVDPVVERMVKILKERLGVARREA
;
A
#
# COMPACT_ATOMS: atom_id res chain seq x y z
N ALA A 1 -7.85 -1.72 5.30
CA ALA A 1 -8.03 -3.18 5.45
C ALA A 1 -8.22 -3.81 4.07
N MET A 2 -7.83 -5.09 3.88
CA MET A 2 -8.02 -5.83 2.62
C MET A 2 -9.46 -5.76 2.09
N PHE A 3 -10.46 -5.86 2.98
CA PHE A 3 -11.87 -5.79 2.61
C PHE A 3 -12.29 -4.44 1.99
N ALA A 4 -11.70 -3.33 2.44
CA ALA A 4 -11.97 -2.01 1.85
C ALA A 4 -11.51 -1.93 0.39
N GLU A 5 -10.38 -2.57 0.06
CA GLU A 5 -9.90 -2.65 -1.31
C GLU A 5 -10.75 -3.61 -2.16
N ALA A 6 -11.18 -4.75 -1.59
CA ALA A 6 -12.10 -5.66 -2.26
C ALA A 6 -13.45 -4.99 -2.59
N ALA A 7 -14.03 -4.25 -1.63
CA ALA A 7 -15.24 -3.48 -1.83
C ALA A 7 -15.07 -2.41 -2.93
N ARG A 8 -13.94 -1.69 -2.93
CA ARG A 8 -13.61 -0.71 -3.97
C ARG A 8 -13.54 -1.34 -5.36
N LEU A 9 -12.90 -2.50 -5.48
CA LEU A 9 -12.73 -3.21 -6.76
C LEU A 9 -14.03 -3.81 -7.29
N ALA A 10 -14.93 -4.21 -6.40
CA ALA A 10 -16.21 -4.78 -6.78
C ALA A 10 -17.20 -3.77 -7.34
N GLY A 11 -16.94 -2.47 -7.15
CA GLY A 11 -17.75 -1.39 -7.70
C GLY A 11 -19.10 -1.05 -7.04
N PRO A 12 -19.60 -1.65 -5.94
CA PRO A 12 -20.77 -1.11 -5.26
C PRO A 12 -20.43 0.24 -4.58
N PRO A 13 -21.30 1.26 -4.68
CA PRO A 13 -21.14 2.50 -3.93
C PRO A 13 -21.36 2.23 -2.44
N GLY A 14 -20.53 2.81 -1.59
CA GLY A 14 -20.69 2.68 -0.14
C GLY A 14 -19.44 3.02 0.64
N GLU A 15 -19.59 2.97 1.96
CA GLU A 15 -18.50 3.17 2.91
C GLU A 15 -18.26 1.90 3.71
N VAL A 16 -16.98 1.57 3.92
CA VAL A 16 -16.57 0.42 4.72
C VAL A 16 -16.28 0.91 6.13
N ALA A 17 -17.06 0.42 7.08
CA ALA A 17 -16.89 0.69 8.49
C ALA A 17 -16.37 -0.55 9.22
N GLU A 18 -15.53 -0.33 10.22
CA GLU A 18 -15.15 -1.36 11.19
C GLU A 18 -16.29 -1.58 12.19
N THR A 19 -16.46 -2.83 12.62
CA THR A 19 -17.53 -3.28 13.51
C THR A 19 -16.96 -4.28 14.51
N ASP A 20 -17.73 -4.59 15.57
CA ASP A 20 -17.37 -5.63 16.52
C ASP A 20 -17.33 -7.01 15.82
N GLY A 21 -16.13 -7.43 15.43
CA GLY A 21 -15.89 -8.73 14.77
C GLY A 21 -15.54 -8.66 13.28
N GLY A 22 -15.40 -7.47 12.68
CA GLY A 22 -14.98 -7.35 11.29
C GLY A 22 -15.32 -6.02 10.64
N TRP A 23 -15.69 -6.06 9.36
CA TRP A 23 -16.00 -4.90 8.54
C TRP A 23 -17.34 -5.06 7.81
N LEU A 24 -18.03 -3.94 7.62
CA LEU A 24 -19.31 -3.87 6.93
C LEU A 24 -19.25 -2.82 5.82
N LEU A 25 -19.69 -3.18 4.62
CA LEU A 25 -19.93 -2.22 3.54
C LEU A 25 -21.39 -1.77 3.61
N ARG A 26 -21.60 -0.46 3.81
CA ARG A 26 -22.94 0.15 3.75
C ARG A 26 -23.10 1.00 2.49
N GLY A 27 -24.13 0.71 1.71
CA GLY A 27 -24.54 1.54 0.58
C GLY A 27 -25.11 2.89 1.04
N GLY A 28 -25.16 3.87 0.14
CA GLY A 28 -25.74 5.20 0.41
C GLY A 28 -27.24 5.18 0.73
N ASP A 29 -27.93 4.07 0.46
CA ASP A 29 -29.32 3.79 0.83
C ASP A 29 -29.45 3.11 2.21
N GLY A 30 -28.33 2.90 2.91
CA GLY A 30 -28.26 2.23 4.20
C GLY A 30 -28.29 0.70 4.15
N ARG A 31 -28.38 0.09 2.95
CA ARG A 31 -28.35 -1.37 2.80
C ARG A 31 -26.94 -1.91 2.98
N GLN A 32 -26.83 -3.13 3.47
CA GLN A 32 -25.57 -3.86 3.54
C GLN A 32 -25.19 -4.37 2.15
N GLY A 33 -24.08 -3.88 1.61
CA GLY A 33 -23.51 -4.30 0.33
C GLY A 33 -22.43 -5.38 0.44
N GLY A 34 -22.03 -5.74 1.66
CA GLY A 34 -21.04 -6.78 1.93
C GLY A 34 -20.55 -6.76 3.38
N TRP A 35 -19.80 -7.79 3.77
CA TRP A 35 -19.19 -7.92 5.08
C TRP A 35 -17.90 -8.73 5.01
N ALA A 36 -17.01 -8.55 5.98
CA ALA A 36 -15.85 -9.41 6.22
C ALA A 36 -15.68 -9.63 7.72
N GLY A 37 -15.31 -10.84 8.16
CA GLY A 37 -15.13 -11.12 9.57
C GLY A 37 -14.73 -12.56 9.87
N ALA A 38 -14.62 -12.86 11.16
CA ALA A 38 -14.40 -14.22 11.60
C ALA A 38 -15.63 -15.09 11.27
N LEU A 39 -15.39 -16.30 10.76
CA LEU A 39 -16.43 -17.30 10.52
C LEU A 39 -16.47 -18.27 11.70
N GLN A 40 -17.68 -18.58 12.14
CA GLN A 40 -17.88 -19.76 12.98
C GLN A 40 -17.92 -20.99 12.08
N ALA A 41 -16.84 -21.74 12.08
CA ALA A 41 -16.71 -22.99 11.36
C ALA A 41 -16.12 -24.06 12.28
N GLU A 42 -16.72 -25.25 12.29
CA GLU A 42 -16.10 -26.40 12.93
C GLU A 42 -14.93 -26.88 12.08
N GLY A 43 -13.72 -26.78 12.63
CA GLY A 43 -12.48 -27.22 12.01
C GLY A 43 -11.74 -28.25 12.86
N PRO A 44 -10.80 -29.00 12.28
CA PRO A 44 -9.90 -29.85 13.05
C PRO A 44 -9.16 -29.05 14.14
N LYS A 45 -8.73 -29.68 15.23
CA LYS A 45 -8.05 -28.99 16.36
C LYS A 45 -6.81 -28.17 15.97
N TRP A 46 -6.22 -28.45 14.81
CA TRP A 46 -5.05 -27.74 14.27
C TRP A 46 -5.41 -26.59 13.35
N SER A 47 -6.70 -26.35 13.04
CA SER A 47 -7.10 -25.25 12.17
C SER A 47 -6.98 -23.92 12.91
N ALA A 48 -6.33 -22.95 12.25
CA ALA A 48 -6.40 -21.56 12.64
C ALA A 48 -7.84 -21.02 12.49
N PRO A 49 -8.19 -19.89 13.14
CA PRO A 49 -9.47 -19.22 12.93
C PRO A 49 -9.72 -18.96 11.45
N VAL A 50 -10.95 -19.21 11.00
CA VAL A 50 -11.37 -18.97 9.63
C VAL A 50 -11.94 -17.57 9.52
N TYR A 51 -11.52 -16.84 8.48
CA TYR A 51 -12.06 -15.54 8.13
C TYR A 51 -12.67 -15.61 6.73
N GLY A 52 -13.72 -14.85 6.51
CA GLY A 52 -14.41 -14.80 5.23
C GLY A 52 -14.99 -13.43 4.97
N PHE A 53 -15.43 -13.23 3.74
CA PHE A 53 -16.16 -12.04 3.34
C PHE A 53 -17.16 -12.37 2.24
N GLU A 54 -18.22 -11.57 2.16
CA GLU A 54 -19.20 -11.58 1.08
C GLU A 54 -19.39 -10.15 0.59
N LEU A 55 -19.59 -9.97 -0.72
CA LEU A 55 -19.82 -8.65 -1.30
C LEU A 55 -20.66 -8.72 -2.57
N GLU A 56 -21.47 -7.70 -2.77
CA GLU A 56 -22.16 -7.46 -4.03
C GLU A 56 -21.14 -6.99 -5.08
N VAL A 57 -20.99 -7.75 -6.16
CA VAL A 57 -20.16 -7.35 -7.30
C VAL A 57 -21.03 -6.67 -8.34
N ARG A 58 -20.72 -5.41 -8.64
CA ARG A 58 -21.34 -4.70 -9.76
C ARG A 58 -20.42 -4.75 -10.95
N VAL A 59 -20.92 -5.27 -12.06
CA VAL A 59 -20.22 -5.21 -13.35
C VAL A 59 -20.28 -3.76 -13.83
N ALA A 60 -19.25 -3.00 -13.49
CA ALA A 60 -19.02 -1.68 -14.06
C ALA A 60 -18.52 -1.83 -15.51
N GLU A 61 -18.78 -0.83 -16.35
CA GLU A 61 -18.11 -0.74 -17.65
C GLU A 61 -16.59 -0.76 -17.42
N ARG A 62 -15.90 -1.62 -18.17
CA ARG A 62 -14.45 -1.67 -18.09
C ARG A 62 -13.91 -0.32 -18.56
N PRO A 63 -13.09 0.38 -17.75
CA PRO A 63 -12.45 1.60 -18.23
C PRO A 63 -11.63 1.27 -19.47
N ALA A 64 -11.58 2.21 -20.43
CA ALA A 64 -10.79 2.04 -21.64
C ALA A 64 -9.35 1.66 -21.26
N VAL A 65 -8.86 0.56 -21.82
CA VAL A 65 -7.47 0.13 -21.62
C VAL A 65 -6.58 1.15 -22.32
N ARG A 66 -5.82 1.93 -21.54
CA ARG A 66 -4.81 2.82 -22.09
C ARG A 66 -3.55 2.01 -22.38
N PHE A 67 -3.26 1.79 -23.65
CA PHE A 67 -1.98 1.27 -24.07
C PHE A 67 -0.91 2.34 -23.90
N VAL A 68 0.18 1.99 -23.22
CA VAL A 68 1.37 2.81 -23.10
C VAL A 68 2.52 2.09 -23.79
N GLY A 69 3.41 2.83 -24.44
CA GLY A 69 4.61 2.24 -25.04
C GLY A 69 5.44 1.54 -23.97
N LEU A 70 6.07 0.43 -24.33
CA LEU A 70 7.04 -0.21 -23.45
C LEU A 70 8.18 0.78 -23.18
N PRO A 71 8.66 0.88 -21.93
CA PRO A 71 9.78 1.78 -21.64
C PRO A 71 11.04 1.34 -22.38
N THR A 72 11.72 2.29 -23.01
CA THR A 72 12.89 2.09 -23.88
C THR A 72 14.23 2.31 -23.17
N THR A 73 14.21 2.98 -22.01
CA THR A 73 15.36 3.23 -21.13
C THR A 73 15.37 2.23 -19.98
N PRO A 74 16.52 1.85 -19.39
CA PRO A 74 16.56 0.95 -18.23
C PRO A 74 16.02 1.64 -16.96
N SER A 75 15.51 0.85 -16.01
CA SER A 75 15.18 1.33 -14.66
C SER A 75 16.38 1.28 -13.72
N LEU A 76 16.35 2.10 -12.68
CA LEU A 76 17.28 2.08 -11.55
C LEU A 76 16.50 1.77 -10.26
N GLU A 77 16.95 0.78 -9.49
CA GLU A 77 16.31 0.34 -8.26
C GLU A 77 17.05 0.83 -7.02
N ARG A 78 16.30 1.20 -5.98
CA ARG A 78 16.79 1.51 -4.64
C ARG A 78 15.94 0.86 -3.58
N ASP A 79 16.59 0.14 -2.67
CA ASP A 79 15.92 -0.41 -1.51
C ASP A 79 16.16 0.50 -0.28
N LEU A 80 15.07 0.79 0.46
CA LEU A 80 15.10 1.62 1.67
C LEU A 80 14.47 0.88 2.83
N ALA A 81 15.14 0.85 3.98
CA ALA A 81 14.53 0.46 5.24
C ALA A 81 14.02 1.72 5.96
N LEU A 82 12.72 1.77 6.22
CA LEU A 82 12.06 2.89 6.89
C LEU A 82 11.45 2.42 8.21
N VAL A 83 11.71 3.15 9.29
CA VAL A 83 11.08 2.92 10.60
C VAL A 83 9.76 3.69 10.64
N LEU A 84 8.66 2.94 10.68
CA LEU A 84 7.31 3.47 10.76
C LEU A 84 6.82 3.44 12.21
N PRO A 85 6.33 4.57 12.74
CA PRO A 85 5.61 4.59 14.02
C PRO A 85 4.41 3.63 14.00
N ASP A 86 3.99 3.18 15.19
CA ASP A 86 2.76 2.39 15.32
C ASP A 86 1.54 3.21 14.88
N GLY A 87 0.53 2.53 14.31
CA GLY A 87 -0.66 3.16 13.75
C GLY A 87 -0.50 3.73 12.34
N LEU A 88 0.72 4.11 11.92
CA LEU A 88 0.96 4.58 10.55
C LEU A 88 0.90 3.42 9.55
N SER A 89 0.11 3.53 8.50
CA SER A 89 -0.01 2.50 7.46
C SER A 89 1.09 2.61 6.39
N ALA A 90 1.46 1.49 5.77
CA ALA A 90 2.40 1.52 4.64
C ALA A 90 1.85 2.34 3.47
N ARG A 91 0.53 2.35 3.27
CA ARG A 91 -0.13 3.13 2.21
C ARG A 91 0.10 4.64 2.35
N GLU A 92 0.08 5.16 3.58
CA GLU A 92 0.37 6.58 3.84
C GLU A 92 1.82 6.93 3.49
N VAL A 93 2.76 6.04 3.82
CA VAL A 93 4.17 6.19 3.43
C VAL A 93 4.34 6.11 1.91
N GLU A 94 3.68 5.16 1.24
CA GLU A 94 3.71 5.03 -0.22
C GLU A 94 3.22 6.31 -0.92
N ALA A 95 2.14 6.91 -0.42
CA ALA A 95 1.59 8.14 -0.98
C ALA A 95 2.61 9.28 -0.94
N VAL A 96 3.30 9.46 0.19
CA VAL A 96 4.35 10.48 0.34
C VAL A 96 5.57 10.16 -0.52
N LEU A 97 5.98 8.89 -0.61
CA LEU A 97 7.08 8.46 -1.49
C LEU A 97 6.77 8.81 -2.96
N ARG A 98 5.54 8.51 -3.43
CA ARG A 98 5.09 8.81 -4.80
C ARG A 98 5.07 10.30 -5.10
N GLU A 99 4.56 11.12 -4.19
CA GLU A 99 4.56 12.57 -4.34
C GLU A 99 5.99 13.13 -4.38
N ALA A 100 6.82 12.76 -3.41
CA ALA A 100 8.17 13.29 -3.25
C ALA A 100 9.17 12.79 -4.31
N GLY A 101 8.93 11.58 -4.85
CA GLY A 101 9.79 10.94 -5.85
C GLY A 101 9.48 11.34 -7.30
N ALA A 102 8.36 12.05 -7.54
CA ALA A 102 8.03 12.55 -8.87
C ALA A 102 9.09 13.55 -9.40
N PRO A 103 9.32 13.61 -10.73
CA PRO A 103 8.70 12.77 -11.76
C PRO A 103 9.43 11.43 -12.02
N LEU A 104 10.56 11.16 -11.35
CA LEU A 104 11.44 10.03 -11.68
C LEU A 104 10.98 8.70 -11.09
N LEU A 105 10.28 8.71 -9.96
CA LEU A 105 9.80 7.49 -9.31
C LEU A 105 8.65 6.88 -10.11
N GLU A 106 8.90 5.71 -10.70
CA GLU A 106 7.92 4.92 -11.44
C GLU A 106 7.05 4.09 -10.49
N ARG A 107 7.67 3.42 -9.50
CA ARG A 107 6.99 2.54 -8.55
C ARG A 107 7.65 2.57 -7.18
N ALA A 108 6.85 2.38 -6.14
CA ALA A 108 7.29 2.12 -4.77
C ALA A 108 6.37 1.08 -4.14
N TRP A 109 6.94 0.05 -3.49
CA TRP A 109 6.14 -0.91 -2.73
C TRP A 109 6.96 -1.50 -1.57
N PRO A 110 6.31 -1.84 -0.44
CA PRO A 110 6.95 -2.57 0.63
C PRO A 110 7.12 -4.03 0.23
N PHE A 111 8.26 -4.65 0.58
CA PHE A 111 8.51 -6.07 0.31
C PHE A 111 8.90 -6.89 1.53
N ASP A 112 9.27 -6.24 2.64
CA ASP A 112 9.56 -6.91 3.91
C ASP A 112 9.18 -6.03 5.10
N GLN A 113 8.84 -6.66 6.23
CA GLN A 113 8.54 -5.98 7.49
C GLN A 113 9.16 -6.73 8.67
N PHE A 114 9.86 -5.98 9.52
CA PHE A 114 10.52 -6.48 10.71
C PHE A 114 10.18 -5.63 11.95
N ARG A 115 9.98 -6.28 13.09
CA ARG A 115 9.83 -5.62 14.40
C ARG A 115 11.00 -6.04 15.29
N HIS A 116 11.62 -5.08 15.98
CA HIS A 116 12.69 -5.32 16.94
C HIS A 116 12.36 -4.61 18.26
N PRO A 117 12.68 -5.19 19.43
CA PRO A 117 12.41 -4.54 20.72
C PRO A 117 13.02 -3.13 20.88
N GLU A 118 14.15 -2.87 20.22
CA GLU A 118 14.85 -1.58 20.29
C GLU A 118 14.29 -0.53 19.32
N LEU A 119 13.38 -0.92 18.41
CA LEU A 119 12.74 0.00 17.48
C LEU A 119 11.43 0.51 18.09
N ALA A 120 11.28 1.82 18.18
CA ALA A 120 10.00 2.46 18.47
C ALA A 120 9.05 2.40 17.26
N GLY A 121 8.61 1.18 16.89
CA GLY A 121 7.70 0.92 15.78
C GLY A 121 8.08 -0.34 14.98
N ARG A 122 7.96 -0.26 13.66
CA ARG A 122 8.31 -1.36 12.74
C ARG A 122 9.18 -0.89 11.58
N SER A 123 10.21 -1.65 11.27
CA SER A 123 11.02 -1.43 10.06
C SER A 123 10.30 -2.06 8.87
N VAL A 124 10.08 -1.28 7.82
CA VAL A 124 9.52 -1.76 6.55
C VAL A 124 10.55 -1.52 5.46
N ALA A 125 10.89 -2.57 4.71
CA ALA A 125 11.75 -2.48 3.54
C ALA A 125 10.91 -2.14 2.30
N TRP A 126 11.36 -1.15 1.55
CA TRP A 126 10.71 -0.60 0.38
C TRP A 126 11.60 -0.76 -0.83
N ARG A 127 11.03 -1.19 -1.95
CA ARG A 127 11.68 -1.11 -3.25
C ARG A 127 11.16 0.09 -4.00
N LEU A 128 12.07 0.94 -4.44
CA LEU A 128 11.81 2.11 -5.27
C LEU A 128 12.39 1.86 -6.66
N VAL A 129 11.57 2.06 -7.69
CA VAL A 129 11.98 1.96 -9.10
C VAL A 129 11.91 3.34 -9.71
N PHE A 130 13.04 3.81 -10.22
CA PHE A 130 13.18 5.08 -10.90
C PHE A 130 13.40 4.86 -12.41
N ARG A 131 12.81 5.73 -13.23
CA ARG A 131 13.05 5.74 -14.68
C ARG A 131 12.86 7.14 -15.25
N ALA A 132 13.74 7.54 -16.17
CA ALA A 132 13.53 8.68 -17.05
C ALA A 132 13.10 8.19 -18.43
N ALA A 133 12.17 8.88 -19.09
CA ALA A 133 11.65 8.46 -20.39
C ALA A 133 12.64 8.68 -21.55
N ASP A 134 13.60 9.59 -21.37
CA ASP A 134 14.48 10.12 -22.42
C ASP A 134 15.96 9.72 -22.26
N ARG A 135 16.36 9.21 -21.08
CA ARG A 135 17.75 8.83 -20.79
C ARG A 135 17.87 7.71 -19.75
N THR A 136 19.04 7.10 -19.72
CA THR A 136 19.46 6.25 -18.60
C THR A 136 19.76 7.10 -17.38
N LEU A 137 19.10 6.82 -16.26
CA LEU A 137 19.39 7.46 -14.98
C LEU A 137 20.70 6.96 -14.39
N ARG A 138 21.42 7.87 -13.73
CA ARG A 138 22.60 7.55 -12.92
C ARG A 138 22.30 7.73 -11.44
N ASP A 139 23.15 7.14 -10.61
CA ASP A 139 23.02 7.18 -9.15
C ASP A 139 23.04 8.62 -8.61
N ASP A 140 23.89 9.49 -9.17
CA ASP A 140 23.99 10.91 -8.81
C ASP A 140 22.72 11.74 -9.09
N GLU A 141 21.84 11.26 -9.97
CA GLU A 141 20.53 11.87 -10.24
C GLU A 141 19.44 11.37 -9.28
N VAL A 142 19.56 10.14 -8.79
CA VAL A 142 18.54 9.49 -7.95
C VAL A 142 18.78 9.71 -6.46
N ASP A 143 20.04 9.71 -6.02
CA ASP A 143 20.38 9.86 -4.61
C ASP A 143 19.80 11.15 -3.98
N PRO A 144 19.86 12.34 -4.64
CA PRO A 144 19.24 13.55 -4.11
C PRO A 144 17.71 13.46 -4.00
N VAL A 145 17.07 12.68 -4.88
CA VAL A 145 15.62 12.44 -4.84
C VAL A 145 15.26 11.56 -3.65
N VAL A 146 16.02 10.49 -3.42
CA VAL A 146 15.85 9.62 -2.26
C VAL A 146 16.03 10.39 -0.95
N GLU A 147 17.06 11.22 -0.84
CA GLU A 147 17.30 12.03 0.37
C GLU A 147 16.16 13.04 0.61
N ARG A 148 15.63 13.65 -0.46
CA ARG A 148 14.44 14.50 -0.37
C ARG A 148 13.22 13.71 0.11
N MET A 149 13.01 12.49 -0.39
CA MET A 149 11.90 11.62 0.01
C MET A 149 11.99 11.27 1.50
N VAL A 150 13.18 10.89 1.99
CA VAL A 150 13.41 10.59 3.42
C VAL A 150 13.16 11.84 4.28
N LYS A 151 13.62 13.02 3.84
CA LYS A 151 13.37 14.27 4.56
C LYS A 151 11.88 14.58 4.69
N ILE A 152 11.12 14.48 3.60
CA ILE A 152 9.68 14.75 3.62
C ILE A 152 8.93 13.72 4.48
N LEU A 153 9.33 12.45 4.42
CA LEU A 153 8.78 11.40 5.27
C LEU A 153 9.00 11.69 6.76
N LYS A 154 10.19 12.16 7.12
CA LYS A 154 10.51 12.56 8.50
C LYS A 154 9.66 13.74 8.95
N GLU A 155 9.54 14.77 8.12
CA GLU A 155 8.80 16.00 8.43
C GLU A 155 7.27 15.78 8.52
N ARG A 156 6.70 14.97 7.62
CA ARG A 156 5.25 14.78 7.54
C ARG A 156 4.72 13.64 8.42
N LEU A 157 5.48 12.55 8.53
CA LEU A 157 5.00 11.30 9.12
C LEU A 157 5.86 10.80 10.28
N GLY A 158 6.94 11.51 10.63
CA GLY A 158 7.90 11.03 11.65
C GLY A 158 8.63 9.75 11.25
N VAL A 159 8.66 9.42 9.95
CA VAL A 159 9.32 8.22 9.42
C VAL A 159 10.79 8.51 9.16
N ALA A 160 11.67 7.67 9.69
CA ALA A 160 13.12 7.80 9.51
C ALA A 160 13.69 6.62 8.74
N ARG A 161 14.80 6.85 8.03
CA ARG A 161 15.62 5.77 7.45
C ARG A 161 16.26 4.99 8.60
N ARG A 162 16.26 3.66 8.49
CA ARG A 162 17.05 2.80 9.39
C ARG A 162 18.52 2.93 9.00
N GLU A 163 19.34 3.43 9.91
CA GLU A 163 20.80 3.35 9.78
C GLU A 163 21.24 1.91 10.07
N ALA A 164 22.20 1.42 9.28
CA ALA A 164 22.73 0.07 9.39
C ALA A 164 23.74 -0.05 10.53
#